data_AF-A0A7Z0RHU4-F1
#
_entry.id   AF-A0A7Z0RHU4-F1
#
_cell.length_a   1.000
_cell.length_b   1.000
_cell.length_c   1.000
_cell.angle_alpha   90.00
_cell.angle_beta   90.00
_cell.angle_gamma   90.00
#
_symmetry.space_group_name_H-M   'P 1'
#
loop_
_entity.id
_entity.type
_entity.pdbx_description
1 polymer ?
#
loop_
_entity_poly.entity_id
_entity_poly.type
_entity_poly.pdbx_seq_one_letter_code
_entity_poly.pdbx_strand_id
1 'polypeptide(L)'
;MLTPVDKVPRTSASWSQDVTSAISVKVQKVSESIPMVLLDQRIREGIIDYFEWVGNYQLQRKYQADVPHVNVPIEAINQWENWVRVEGFDTYLEPVFSRQEQIAIREFHRIWDAVADEMPEGYSRLEDLIGTALWERLRKAAEQAHDIFILRGHFDRNVIQFADQD
;
A
#
# COMPACT_ATOMS: atom_id res chain seq x y z
N MET A 1 73.73 39.93 28.17
CA MET A 1 72.77 40.74 27.38
C MET A 1 71.56 39.84 27.15
N LEU A 2 70.33 40.05 27.61
CA LEU A 2 69.58 41.13 28.27
C LEU A 2 68.63 40.47 29.32
N THR A 3 68.24 41.27 30.32
CA THR A 3 67.47 40.95 31.54
C THR A 3 65.94 40.79 31.33
N PRO A 4 65.19 40.29 32.34
CA PRO A 4 63.79 39.88 32.27
C PRO A 4 62.80 41.01 32.64
N VAL A 5 61.52 40.86 32.28
CA VAL A 5 60.43 41.76 32.72
C VAL A 5 59.24 40.97 33.28
N ASP A 6 58.76 41.50 34.40
CA ASP A 6 57.71 41.07 35.32
C ASP A 6 56.26 41.13 34.80
N LYS A 7 55.44 40.23 35.37
CA LYS A 7 54.05 40.33 35.92
C LYS A 7 52.98 41.18 35.23
N VAL A 8 51.75 40.63 35.19
CA VAL A 8 50.48 41.17 35.77
C VAL A 8 49.35 40.09 35.64
N PRO A 9 48.31 40.09 36.51
CA PRO A 9 47.70 38.88 37.05
C PRO A 9 46.30 38.51 36.51
N ARG A 10 45.83 37.34 36.99
CA ARG A 10 44.48 36.76 36.88
C ARG A 10 43.35 37.77 37.13
N THR A 11 42.31 37.69 36.29
CA THR A 11 40.91 37.92 36.71
C THR A 11 40.03 36.78 36.21
N SER A 12 39.48 36.02 37.15
CA SER A 12 38.34 35.13 36.99
C SER A 12 37.03 35.91 37.15
N ALA A 13 36.16 35.86 36.16
CA ALA A 13 34.69 35.96 36.26
C ALA A 13 34.17 35.95 34.81
N SER A 14 33.56 34.88 34.31
CA SER A 14 32.18 34.44 34.55
C SER A 14 31.31 34.79 33.35
N TRP A 15 30.37 33.88 33.06
CA TRP A 15 29.26 33.97 32.11
C TRP A 15 29.53 33.43 30.70
N SER A 16 29.48 32.10 30.64
CA SER A 16 28.74 31.36 29.62
C SER A 16 27.54 32.14 29.10
N GLN A 17 27.51 32.46 27.80
CA GLN A 17 26.23 32.65 27.09
C GLN A 17 26.27 32.54 25.55
N ASP A 18 27.43 32.46 24.91
CA ASP A 18 27.48 32.57 23.42
C ASP A 18 27.88 31.31 22.64
N VAL A 19 27.55 30.10 23.13
CA VAL A 19 27.72 28.86 22.33
C VAL A 19 26.43 28.04 22.19
N THR A 20 25.29 28.54 22.67
CA THR A 20 24.00 27.83 22.60
C THR A 20 23.08 28.31 21.48
N SER A 21 23.54 29.20 20.58
CA SER A 21 22.71 29.69 19.46
C SER A 21 23.00 29.03 18.10
N ALA A 22 24.05 28.20 18.00
CA ALA A 22 24.42 27.55 16.73
C ALA A 22 24.06 26.05 16.65
N ILE A 23 23.43 25.48 17.70
CA ILE A 23 23.04 24.06 17.77
C ILE A 23 21.52 23.93 18.01
N SER A 24 20.72 24.68 17.26
CA SER A 24 19.25 24.50 17.26
C SER A 24 18.61 24.53 15.87
N VAL A 25 19.40 24.42 14.82
CA VAL A 25 18.93 23.86 13.55
C VAL A 25 19.43 22.41 13.49
N LYS A 26 19.04 21.62 14.50
CA LYS A 26 18.99 20.18 14.31
C LYS A 26 17.95 19.96 13.23
N VAL A 27 18.45 19.49 12.09
CA VAL A 27 17.69 18.87 11.01
C VAL A 27 16.68 17.90 11.63
N GLN A 28 15.50 18.40 11.91
CA GLN A 28 14.32 17.59 12.14
C GLN A 28 13.59 17.60 10.80
N LYS A 29 14.19 16.88 9.83
CA LYS A 29 13.40 16.36 8.72
C LYS A 29 12.51 15.32 9.37
N VAL A 30 11.37 15.77 9.91
CA VAL A 30 10.25 14.89 10.18
C VAL A 30 10.01 14.22 8.85
N SER A 31 10.36 12.94 8.72
CA SER A 31 9.78 12.14 7.66
C SER A 31 8.29 12.20 7.96
N GLU A 32 7.54 13.02 7.24
CA GLU A 32 6.09 13.03 7.32
C GLU A 32 5.65 11.60 7.00
N SER A 33 5.31 10.84 8.05
CA SER A 33 4.73 9.52 7.89
C SER A 33 3.40 9.73 7.18
N ILE A 34 3.16 8.95 6.12
CA ILE A 34 1.89 8.99 5.40
C ILE A 34 0.76 8.76 6.42
N PRO A 35 -0.24 9.66 6.50
CA PRO A 35 -1.39 9.47 7.37
C PRO A 35 -2.07 8.13 7.08
N MET A 36 -2.51 7.42 8.12
CA MET A 36 -3.09 6.08 7.96
C MET A 36 -4.29 6.09 7.03
N VAL A 37 -5.15 7.12 7.11
CA VAL A 37 -6.29 7.27 6.21
C VAL A 37 -5.89 7.35 4.73
N LEU A 38 -4.76 8.01 4.43
CA LEU A 38 -4.24 8.10 3.05
C LEU A 38 -3.64 6.78 2.59
N LEU A 39 -3.03 6.01 3.50
CA LEU A 39 -2.58 4.65 3.20
C LEU A 39 -3.76 3.73 2.89
N ASP A 40 -4.82 3.77 3.68
CA ASP A 40 -6.03 2.98 3.47
C ASP A 40 -6.71 3.35 2.15
N GLN A 41 -6.77 4.64 1.80
CA GLN A 41 -7.26 5.08 0.49
C GLN A 41 -6.43 4.46 -0.64
N ARG A 42 -5.09 4.47 -0.54
CA ARG A 42 -4.21 3.86 -1.56
C ARG A 42 -4.42 2.36 -1.68
N ILE A 43 -4.62 1.68 -0.55
CA ILE A 43 -4.93 0.24 -0.52
C ILE A 43 -6.27 -0.02 -1.20
N ARG A 44 -7.31 0.76 -0.86
CA ARG A 44 -8.63 0.66 -1.50
C ARG A 44 -8.52 0.79 -3.02
N GLU A 45 -7.77 1.78 -3.50
CA GLU A 45 -7.58 1.98 -4.93
C GLU A 45 -6.77 0.86 -5.58
N GLY A 46 -5.76 0.30 -4.90
CA GLY A 46 -5.04 -0.89 -5.38
C GLY A 46 -5.93 -2.13 -5.46
N ILE A 47 -6.86 -2.30 -4.51
CA ILE A 47 -7.87 -3.36 -4.55
C ILE A 47 -8.81 -3.18 -5.74
N ILE A 48 -9.23 -1.96 -6.06
CA ILE A 48 -10.07 -1.67 -7.24
C ILE A 48 -9.33 -2.06 -8.52
N ASP A 49 -8.08 -1.60 -8.71
CA ASP A 49 -7.29 -1.94 -9.90
C ASP A 49 -7.14 -3.46 -10.05
N TYR A 50 -6.87 -4.14 -8.94
CA TYR A 50 -6.72 -5.59 -8.92
C TYR A 50 -8.03 -6.29 -9.33
N PHE A 51 -9.18 -5.87 -8.79
CA PHE A 51 -10.47 -6.44 -9.18
C PHE A 51 -10.84 -6.15 -10.63
N GLU A 52 -10.56 -4.95 -11.14
CA GLU A 52 -10.78 -4.61 -12.54
C GLU A 52 -9.98 -5.55 -13.45
N TRP A 53 -8.69 -5.73 -13.14
CA TRP A 53 -7.80 -6.58 -13.92
C TRP A 53 -8.20 -8.07 -13.86
N VAL A 54 -8.37 -8.63 -12.66
CA VAL A 54 -8.75 -10.05 -12.50
C VAL A 54 -10.16 -10.33 -12.98
N GLY A 55 -11.06 -9.34 -12.95
CA GLY A 55 -12.42 -9.45 -13.47
C GLY A 55 -12.52 -9.48 -14.99
N ASN A 56 -11.45 -9.12 -15.72
CA ASN A 56 -11.52 -8.81 -17.15
C ASN A 56 -10.50 -9.58 -18.00
N TYR A 57 -10.99 -10.45 -18.89
CA TYR A 57 -10.13 -11.25 -19.77
C TYR A 57 -9.30 -10.43 -20.75
N GLN A 58 -9.82 -9.31 -21.25
CA GLN A 58 -9.08 -8.44 -22.15
C GLN A 58 -7.91 -7.79 -21.42
N LEU A 59 -8.08 -7.38 -20.16
CA LEU A 59 -6.99 -6.83 -19.35
C LEU A 59 -5.95 -7.90 -18.99
N GLN A 60 -6.37 -9.12 -18.65
CA GLN A 60 -5.44 -10.24 -18.43
C GLN A 60 -4.60 -10.56 -19.67
N ARG A 61 -5.24 -10.65 -20.84
CA ARG A 61 -4.54 -10.88 -22.12
C ARG A 61 -3.60 -9.73 -22.48
N LYS A 62 -4.05 -8.49 -22.26
CA LYS A 62 -3.21 -7.31 -22.46
C LYS A 62 -1.97 -7.37 -21.57
N TYR A 63 -2.13 -7.68 -20.29
CA TYR A 63 -1.01 -7.82 -19.36
C TYR A 63 -0.04 -8.93 -19.80
N GLN A 64 -0.55 -10.09 -20.23
CA GLN A 64 0.28 -11.17 -20.78
C GLN A 64 1.08 -10.72 -22.02
N ALA A 65 0.49 -9.90 -22.89
CA ALA A 65 1.16 -9.38 -24.07
C ALA A 65 2.23 -8.33 -23.74
N ASP A 66 1.95 -7.47 -22.76
CA ASP A 66 2.87 -6.42 -22.30
C ASP A 66 4.05 -7.01 -21.50
N VAL A 67 3.84 -8.13 -20.79
CA VAL A 67 4.84 -8.79 -19.93
C VAL A 67 4.90 -10.32 -20.21
N PRO A 68 5.40 -10.75 -21.38
CA PRO A 68 5.27 -12.14 -21.86
C PRO A 68 6.04 -13.19 -21.06
N HIS A 69 6.92 -12.77 -20.15
CA HIS A 69 7.70 -13.67 -19.30
C HIS A 69 7.03 -13.97 -17.95
N VAL A 70 5.92 -13.28 -17.64
CA VAL A 70 5.13 -13.53 -16.43
C VAL A 70 4.03 -14.54 -16.75
N ASN A 71 3.82 -15.48 -15.82
CA ASN A 71 2.65 -16.36 -15.86
C ASN A 71 1.47 -15.62 -15.22
N VAL A 72 0.55 -15.15 -16.06
CA VAL A 72 -0.59 -14.32 -15.60
C VAL A 72 -1.46 -15.02 -14.55
N PRO A 73 -1.80 -16.32 -14.67
CA PRO A 73 -2.56 -17.00 -13.62
C PRO A 73 -1.87 -16.96 -12.26
N ILE A 74 -0.58 -17.26 -12.20
CA ILE A 74 0.21 -17.20 -10.95
C ILE A 74 0.26 -15.76 -10.42
N GLU A 75 0.47 -14.79 -11.31
CA GLU A 75 0.51 -13.38 -10.92
C GLU A 75 -0.83 -12.92 -10.33
N ALA A 76 -1.95 -13.31 -10.93
CA ALA A 76 -3.28 -12.96 -10.43
C ALA A 76 -3.53 -13.54 -9.05
N ILE A 77 -3.06 -14.77 -8.78
CA ILE A 77 -3.13 -15.32 -7.42
C ILE A 77 -2.23 -14.54 -6.47
N ASN A 78 -0.94 -14.43 -6.77
CA ASN A 78 0.05 -13.85 -5.86
C ASN A 78 -0.18 -12.36 -5.56
N GLN A 79 -0.64 -11.58 -6.55
CA GLN A 79 -0.80 -10.14 -6.37
C GLN A 79 -1.87 -9.75 -5.35
N TRP A 80 -2.85 -10.61 -5.10
CA TRP A 80 -3.87 -10.34 -4.09
C TRP A 80 -3.28 -10.08 -2.71
N GLU A 81 -2.26 -10.86 -2.33
CA GLU A 81 -1.59 -10.78 -1.03
C GLU A 81 -0.79 -9.48 -0.85
N ASN A 82 -0.50 -8.77 -1.94
CA ASN A 82 0.12 -7.44 -1.86
C ASN A 82 -0.83 -6.38 -1.30
N TRP A 83 -2.14 -6.58 -1.48
CA TRP A 83 -3.17 -5.63 -1.08
C TRP A 83 -3.87 -6.02 0.21
N VAL A 84 -4.07 -7.33 0.38
CA VAL A 84 -4.90 -7.86 1.47
C VAL A 84 -4.13 -8.87 2.30
N ARG A 85 -4.10 -8.61 3.61
CA ARG A 85 -3.64 -9.57 4.62
C ARG A 85 -4.86 -10.05 5.40
N VAL A 86 -4.99 -11.36 5.58
CA VAL A 86 -6.15 -11.96 6.27
C VAL A 86 -6.28 -11.44 7.70
N GLU A 87 -5.15 -11.26 8.38
CA GLU A 87 -5.09 -10.68 9.73
C GLU A 87 -5.48 -9.19 9.76
N GLY A 88 -5.48 -8.54 8.60
CA GLY A 88 -5.81 -7.13 8.41
C GLY A 88 -7.27 -6.86 8.01
N PHE A 89 -8.14 -7.87 7.90
CA PHE A 89 -9.52 -7.58 7.48
C PHE A 89 -10.28 -6.63 8.40
N ASP A 90 -9.96 -6.65 9.69
CA ASP A 90 -10.59 -5.80 10.68
C ASP A 90 -10.01 -4.37 10.69
N THR A 91 -8.99 -4.09 9.85
CA THR A 91 -8.44 -2.73 9.66
C THR A 91 -9.09 -2.00 8.49
N TYR A 92 -9.85 -2.69 7.62
CA TYR A 92 -10.61 -2.04 6.55
C TYR A 92 -11.92 -1.45 7.11
N LEU A 93 -11.87 -0.20 7.55
CA LEU A 93 -12.97 0.44 8.27
C LEU A 93 -13.59 1.64 7.55
N GLU A 94 -14.78 2.01 7.98
CA GLU A 94 -15.43 3.26 7.56
C GLU A 94 -14.57 4.46 8.05
N PRO A 95 -14.49 5.57 7.29
CA PRO A 95 -15.24 5.86 6.07
C PRO A 95 -14.53 5.43 4.77
N VAL A 96 -13.27 4.98 4.82
CA VAL A 96 -12.53 4.60 3.61
C VAL A 96 -13.18 3.38 2.96
N PHE A 97 -13.41 2.31 3.74
CA PHE A 97 -14.10 1.10 3.29
C PHE A 97 -15.52 1.08 3.87
N SER A 98 -16.52 1.19 3.01
CA SER A 98 -17.91 0.98 3.39
C SER A 98 -18.15 -0.46 3.82
N ARG A 99 -19.23 -0.70 4.57
CA ARG A 99 -19.59 -2.07 4.99
C ARG A 99 -19.78 -3.03 3.82
N GLN A 100 -20.31 -2.56 2.68
CA GLN A 100 -20.48 -3.39 1.49
C GLN A 100 -19.13 -3.79 0.89
N GLU A 101 -18.17 -2.86 0.82
CA GLU A 101 -16.81 -3.13 0.34
C GLU A 101 -16.09 -4.12 1.28
N GLN A 102 -16.25 -3.98 2.60
CA GLN A 102 -15.69 -4.91 3.58
C GLN A 102 -16.22 -6.34 3.38
N ILE A 103 -17.53 -6.50 3.16
CA ILE A 103 -18.15 -7.79 2.86
C ILE A 103 -17.62 -8.34 1.53
N ALA A 104 -17.52 -7.50 0.51
CA ALA A 104 -17.03 -7.88 -0.81
C ALA A 104 -15.58 -8.39 -0.78
N ILE A 105 -14.70 -7.72 -0.03
CA ILE A 105 -13.30 -8.16 0.16
C ILE A 105 -13.27 -9.56 0.77
N ARG A 106 -14.05 -9.83 1.83
CA ARG A 106 -14.05 -11.12 2.53
C ARG A 106 -14.59 -12.23 1.65
N GLU A 107 -15.68 -11.97 0.93
CA GLU A 107 -16.27 -12.97 0.03
C GLU A 107 -15.36 -13.26 -1.16
N PHE A 108 -14.75 -12.22 -1.75
CA PHE A 108 -13.75 -12.41 -2.79
C PHE A 108 -12.57 -13.24 -2.26
N HIS A 109 -12.01 -12.89 -1.10
CA HIS A 109 -10.87 -13.61 -0.54
C HIS A 109 -11.18 -15.10 -0.32
N ARG A 110 -12.37 -15.43 0.21
CA ARG A 110 -12.81 -16.82 0.37
C ARG A 110 -12.81 -17.59 -0.95
N ILE A 111 -13.21 -16.94 -2.05
CA ILE A 111 -13.20 -17.55 -3.38
C ILE A 111 -11.79 -17.64 -3.93
N TRP A 112 -10.99 -16.60 -3.77
CA TRP A 112 -9.60 -16.56 -4.17
C TRP A 112 -8.79 -17.68 -3.51
N ASP A 113 -8.97 -17.88 -2.20
CA ASP A 113 -8.27 -18.90 -1.40
C ASP A 113 -8.59 -20.31 -1.92
N ALA A 114 -9.88 -20.60 -2.12
CA ALA A 114 -10.31 -21.86 -2.71
C ALA A 114 -9.79 -22.06 -4.15
N VAL A 115 -9.73 -21.00 -4.96
CA VAL A 115 -9.16 -21.09 -6.32
C VAL A 115 -7.66 -21.34 -6.25
N ALA A 116 -6.93 -20.66 -5.36
CA ALA A 116 -5.50 -20.82 -5.18
C ALA A 116 -5.15 -22.26 -4.76
N ASP A 117 -5.93 -22.86 -3.86
CA ASP A 117 -5.78 -24.26 -3.44
C ASP A 117 -6.08 -25.27 -4.56
N GLU A 118 -7.05 -24.97 -5.42
CA GLU A 118 -7.46 -25.83 -6.54
C GLU A 118 -6.59 -25.64 -7.81
N MET A 119 -5.71 -24.64 -7.84
CA MET A 119 -4.88 -24.35 -9.00
C MET A 119 -3.97 -25.55 -9.33
N PRO A 120 -3.95 -26.02 -10.60
CA PRO A 120 -3.09 -27.13 -10.98
C PRO A 120 -1.62 -26.84 -10.68
N GLU A 121 -0.92 -27.84 -10.13
CA GLU A 121 0.52 -27.75 -9.92
C GLU A 121 1.23 -27.52 -11.27
N GLY A 122 1.85 -26.34 -11.42
CA GLY A 122 2.60 -25.96 -12.61
C GLY A 122 2.10 -24.69 -13.29
N TYR A 123 2.90 -24.20 -14.24
CA TYR A 123 2.68 -22.95 -14.97
C TYR A 123 1.60 -23.10 -16.05
N SER A 124 0.33 -23.28 -15.64
CA SER A 124 -0.80 -23.27 -16.58
C SER A 124 -0.80 -21.97 -17.38
N ARG A 125 -1.01 -22.05 -18.70
CA ARG A 125 -1.08 -20.84 -19.54
C ARG A 125 -2.44 -20.20 -19.33
N LEU A 126 -2.51 -18.87 -19.44
CA LEU A 126 -3.77 -18.13 -19.29
C LEU A 126 -4.89 -18.69 -20.18
N GLU A 127 -4.60 -18.95 -21.46
CA GLU A 127 -5.61 -19.45 -22.41
C GLU A 127 -6.11 -20.86 -22.09
N ASP A 128 -5.35 -21.67 -21.35
CA ASP A 128 -5.79 -23.00 -20.92
C ASP A 128 -6.79 -22.90 -19.75
N LEU A 129 -6.77 -21.79 -19.01
CA LEU A 129 -7.66 -21.53 -17.87
C LEU A 129 -8.90 -20.71 -18.24
N ILE A 130 -8.83 -19.85 -19.25
CA ILE A 130 -9.98 -19.05 -19.69
C ILE A 130 -11.15 -19.97 -20.07
N GLY A 131 -12.34 -19.67 -19.54
CA GLY A 131 -13.55 -20.46 -19.75
C GLY A 131 -13.66 -21.73 -18.89
N THR A 132 -12.63 -22.08 -18.12
CA THR A 132 -12.75 -23.14 -17.11
C THR A 132 -13.61 -22.66 -15.93
N ALA A 133 -14.31 -23.58 -15.27
CA ALA A 133 -15.12 -23.25 -14.09
C ALA A 133 -14.28 -22.66 -12.95
N LEU A 134 -13.05 -23.13 -12.80
CA LEU A 134 -12.10 -22.63 -11.81
C LEU A 134 -11.80 -21.14 -12.04
N TRP A 135 -11.40 -20.78 -13.26
CA TRP A 135 -11.01 -19.41 -13.59
C TRP A 135 -12.21 -18.45 -13.68
N GLU A 136 -13.35 -18.90 -14.20
CA GLU A 136 -14.58 -18.10 -14.24
C GLU A 136 -15.08 -17.75 -12.83
N ARG A 137 -14.90 -18.63 -11.85
CA ARG A 137 -15.27 -18.37 -10.46
C ARG A 137 -14.45 -17.22 -9.86
N LEU A 138 -13.13 -17.22 -10.06
CA LEU A 138 -12.27 -16.10 -9.63
C LEU A 138 -12.65 -14.80 -10.34
N ARG A 139 -12.74 -14.85 -11.68
CA ARG A 139 -13.06 -13.69 -12.52
C ARG A 139 -14.38 -13.05 -12.13
N LYS A 140 -15.45 -13.84 -11.99
CA LYS A 140 -16.78 -13.33 -11.62
C LYS A 140 -16.79 -12.76 -10.20
N ALA A 141 -16.06 -13.36 -9.27
CA ALA A 141 -15.95 -12.81 -7.92
C ALA A 141 -15.26 -11.44 -7.92
N ALA A 142 -14.17 -11.29 -8.70
CA ALA A 142 -13.49 -10.02 -8.88
C ALA A 142 -14.41 -8.97 -9.53
N GLU A 143 -15.12 -9.32 -10.60
CA GLU A 143 -16.09 -8.45 -11.28
C GLU A 143 -17.19 -7.96 -10.32
N GLN A 144 -17.78 -8.85 -9.53
CA GLN A 144 -18.81 -8.49 -8.55
C GLN A 144 -18.28 -7.59 -7.44
N ALA A 145 -17.07 -7.86 -6.95
CA ALA A 145 -16.43 -7.01 -5.95
C ALA A 145 -16.07 -5.63 -6.52
N HIS A 146 -15.56 -5.58 -7.75
CA HIS A 146 -15.29 -4.33 -8.46
C HIS A 146 -16.55 -3.47 -8.57
N ASP A 147 -17.66 -4.05 -9.01
CA ASP A 147 -18.94 -3.37 -9.15
C ASP A 147 -19.40 -2.70 -7.85
N ILE A 148 -19.13 -3.32 -6.69
CA ILE A 148 -19.44 -2.74 -5.38
C ILE A 148 -18.57 -1.53 -5.08
N PHE A 149 -17.26 -1.60 -5.34
CA PHE A 149 -16.34 -0.50 -5.04
C PHE A 149 -16.59 0.72 -5.93
N ILE A 150 -16.89 0.51 -7.21
CA ILE A 150 -17.10 1.61 -8.15
C ILE A 150 -18.39 2.40 -7.90
N LEU A 151 -19.30 1.91 -7.04
CA LEU A 151 -20.49 2.67 -6.62
C LEU A 151 -20.12 3.99 -5.96
N ARG A 152 -18.99 4.01 -5.26
CA ARG A 152 -18.43 5.23 -4.62
C ARG A 152 -17.35 5.90 -5.48
N GLY A 153 -17.00 5.28 -6.62
CA GLY A 153 -15.96 5.73 -7.52
C GLY A 153 -14.55 5.59 -6.94
N HIS A 154 -13.59 6.13 -7.70
CA HIS A 154 -12.19 6.23 -7.32
C HIS A 154 -11.94 7.41 -6.38
N PHE A 155 -11.04 7.19 -5.44
CA PHE A 155 -10.48 8.24 -4.59
C PHE A 155 -9.13 8.70 -5.12
N ASP A 156 -8.79 9.96 -4.89
CA ASP A 156 -7.45 10.46 -5.22
C ASP A 156 -6.44 9.84 -4.24
N ARG A 157 -5.45 9.13 -4.77
CA ARG A 157 -4.41 8.43 -4.01
C ARG A 157 -3.46 9.36 -3.26
N ASN A 158 -3.52 10.67 -3.52
CA ASN A 158 -2.60 11.67 -2.99
C ASN A 158 -3.33 12.78 -2.23
N VAL A 159 -4.65 12.72 -2.13
CA VAL A 159 -5.46 13.70 -1.41
C VAL A 159 -6.30 12.99 -0.35
N ILE A 160 -6.17 13.45 0.89
CA ILE A 160 -7.00 12.97 2.00
C ILE A 160 -8.46 13.37 1.72
N GLN A 161 -9.31 12.37 1.52
CA GLN A 161 -10.74 12.60 1.28
C GLN A 161 -11.57 12.47 2.55
N PHE A 162 -11.05 11.74 3.54
CA PHE A 162 -11.69 11.56 4.83
C PHE A 162 -10.74 12.09 5.90
N ALA A 163 -11.24 12.99 6.74
CA ALA A 163 -10.47 13.42 7.90
C ALA A 163 -10.23 12.23 8.84
N ASP A 164 -9.08 12.22 9.52
CA ASP A 164 -8.82 11.27 10.60
C ASP A 164 -9.96 11.34 11.62
N GLN A 165 -10.51 10.18 11.99
CA GLN A 165 -11.48 10.06 13.07
C GLN A 165 -10.65 9.98 14.36
N ASP A 166 -10.68 11.03 15.18
CA ASP A 166 -10.03 11.08 16.51
C ASP A 166 -10.52 9.96 17.45
#